data_AF-A0AA40CB70-F1
#
_entry.id   AF-A0AA40CB70-F1
#
_cell.length_a   1.000
_cell.length_b   1.000
_cell.length_c   1.000
_cell.angle_alpha   90.00
_cell.angle_beta   90.00
_cell.angle_gamma   90.00
#
_symmetry.space_group_name_H-M   'P 1'
#
loop_
_entity.id
_entity.type
_entity.pdbx_description
1 polymer ?
#
loop_
_entity_poly.entity_id
_entity_poly.type
_entity_poly.pdbx_seq_one_letter_code
_entity_poly.pdbx_strand_id
1 'polypeptide(L)'
;MLNLEADVRRITEEMEEFNLPLGCDDGTASSTAIEEWGLQLQEAAALIRLDVRASSKHTQQMRDQGFQNVREARLKAPIGPWAKGKIQKELGMMGLSDLYDHL
;
A
#
# COMPACT_ATOMS: atom_id res chain seq x y z
N MET A 1 37.40 24.74 10.12
CA MET A 1 36.03 25.30 10.11
C MET A 1 35.60 25.33 8.65
N LEU A 2 35.00 24.25 8.15
CA LEU A 2 34.53 24.13 6.77
C LEU A 2 33.00 24.14 6.77
N ASN A 3 32.47 24.82 5.76
CA ASN A 3 31.25 25.61 5.79
C ASN A 3 30.22 25.01 4.81
N LEU A 4 28.98 24.83 5.28
CA LEU A 4 27.71 24.94 4.54
C LEU A 4 27.42 24.13 3.24
N GLU A 5 28.02 22.97 3.01
CA GLU A 5 27.46 21.95 2.08
C GLU A 5 26.59 20.91 2.83
N ALA A 6 25.99 21.32 3.95
CA ALA A 6 25.20 20.46 4.83
C ALA A 6 23.68 20.58 4.59
N ASP A 7 23.24 21.30 3.55
CA ASP A 7 21.82 21.58 3.33
C ASP A 7 21.26 20.92 2.06
N VAL A 8 20.45 19.88 2.30
CA VAL A 8 19.21 19.55 1.58
C VAL A 8 19.33 19.01 0.15
N ARG A 9 20.07 17.92 -0.04
CA ARG A 9 19.50 16.80 -0.82
C ARG A 9 19.06 15.71 0.15
N ARG A 10 18.03 16.03 0.94
CA ARG A 10 17.28 15.01 1.67
C ARG A 10 16.55 14.22 0.60
N ILE A 11 17.14 13.12 0.14
CA ILE A 11 16.46 12.14 -0.70
C ILE A 11 15.27 11.67 0.14
N THR A 12 14.07 12.16 -0.18
CA THR A 12 12.83 11.53 0.28
C THR A 12 12.61 10.34 -0.65
N GLU A 13 13.11 9.18 -0.24
CA GLU A 13 12.68 7.90 -0.80
C GLU A 13 11.25 7.65 -0.33
N GLU A 14 10.30 7.73 -1.26
CA GLU A 14 8.92 7.33 -1.06
C GLU A 14 8.77 5.90 -1.58
N MET A 15 8.12 5.03 -0.82
CA MET A 15 7.86 3.65 -1.21
C MET A 15 6.36 3.39 -1.12
N GLU A 16 5.75 3.16 -2.27
CA GLU A 16 4.34 2.81 -2.41
C GLU A 16 4.22 1.30 -2.55
N GLU A 17 3.44 0.70 -1.66
CA GLU A 17 3.28 -0.75 -1.60
C GLU A 17 1.83 -1.13 -1.37
N PHE A 18 1.44 -2.25 -1.97
CA PHE A 18 0.14 -2.86 -1.70
C PHE A 18 0.25 -3.87 -0.57
N ASN A 19 -0.89 -4.15 0.05
CA ASN A 19 -1.01 -5.13 1.11
C ASN A 19 -2.26 -5.95 0.87
N LEU A 20 -2.17 -7.28 1.02
CA LEU A 20 -3.29 -8.17 0.86
C LEU A 20 -3.57 -8.93 2.17
N PRO A 21 -4.85 -9.21 2.49
CA PRO A 21 -6.07 -8.94 1.73
C PRO A 21 -6.41 -7.45 1.59
N LEU A 22 -7.18 -7.10 0.55
CA LEU A 22 -7.70 -5.74 0.38
C LEU A 22 -8.57 -5.35 1.58
N GLY A 23 -8.34 -4.15 2.10
CA GLY A 23 -9.10 -3.60 3.22
C GLY A 23 -10.41 -2.93 2.79
N CYS A 24 -11.34 -2.83 3.73
CA CYS A 24 -12.60 -2.09 3.59
C CYS A 24 -12.89 -1.36 4.90
N ASP A 25 -13.06 -0.04 4.84
CA ASP A 25 -13.18 0.82 6.02
C ASP A 25 -14.63 1.09 6.44
N ASP A 26 -15.62 0.76 5.60
CA ASP A 26 -17.05 0.89 5.89
C ASP A 26 -17.74 -0.47 6.19
N GLY A 27 -16.97 -1.56 6.20
CA GLY A 27 -17.43 -2.91 6.53
C GLY A 27 -18.28 -3.58 5.44
N THR A 28 -18.51 -2.94 4.30
CA THR A 28 -19.38 -3.46 3.24
C THR A 28 -18.79 -4.64 2.47
N ALA A 29 -17.49 -4.90 2.59
CA ALA A 29 -16.82 -6.01 1.93
C ALA A 29 -16.87 -7.33 2.73
N SER A 30 -17.43 -7.36 3.94
CA SER A 30 -17.50 -8.61 4.71
C SER A 30 -18.43 -9.64 4.06
N SER A 31 -18.04 -10.92 4.10
CA SER A 31 -18.75 -12.05 3.50
C SER A 31 -18.98 -11.91 1.99
N THR A 32 -18.09 -11.18 1.31
CA THR A 32 -18.12 -11.02 -0.14
C THR A 32 -17.02 -11.83 -0.81
N ALA A 33 -17.15 -12.05 -2.12
CA ALA A 33 -16.15 -12.77 -2.91
C ALA A 33 -14.76 -12.11 -2.87
N ILE A 34 -14.67 -10.79 -2.67
CA ILE A 34 -13.38 -10.09 -2.59
C ILE A 34 -12.64 -10.36 -1.27
N GLU A 35 -13.38 -10.51 -0.17
CA GLU A 35 -12.82 -10.92 1.13
C GLU A 35 -12.36 -12.37 1.08
N GLU A 36 -13.20 -13.27 0.55
CA GLU A 36 -12.86 -14.68 0.38
C GLU A 36 -11.61 -14.85 -0.51
N TRP A 37 -11.59 -14.19 -1.67
CA TRP A 37 -10.44 -14.21 -2.58
C TRP A 37 -9.16 -13.72 -1.90
N GLY A 38 -9.23 -12.61 -1.16
CA GLY A 38 -8.07 -12.07 -0.46
C GLY A 38 -7.52 -13.01 0.62
N LEU A 39 -8.41 -13.67 1.38
CA LEU A 39 -8.01 -14.67 2.38
C LEU A 39 -7.39 -15.91 1.73
N GLN A 40 -8.01 -16.43 0.66
CA GLN A 40 -7.48 -17.58 -0.09
C GLN A 40 -6.12 -17.28 -0.73
N LEU A 41 -5.95 -16.08 -1.27
CA LEU A 41 -4.67 -15.63 -1.82
C LEU A 41 -3.58 -15.60 -0.75
N GLN A 42 -3.91 -15.09 0.45
CA GLN A 42 -2.99 -15.09 1.58
C GLN A 42 -2.59 -16.51 1.99
N GLU A 43 -3.55 -17.44 2.07
CA GLU A 43 -3.28 -18.85 2.38
C GLU A 43 -2.38 -19.50 1.32
N ALA A 44 -2.69 -19.29 0.03
CA ALA A 44 -1.90 -19.81 -1.07
C ALA A 44 -0.47 -19.25 -1.10
N ALA A 45 -0.30 -17.95 -0.86
CA ALA A 45 1.01 -17.32 -0.78
C ALA A 45 1.87 -17.88 0.37
N ALA A 46 1.23 -18.20 1.51
CA ALA A 46 1.93 -18.82 2.63
C ALA A 46 2.51 -20.20 2.29
N LEU A 47 1.88 -20.98 1.40
CA LEU A 47 2.40 -22.28 0.95
C LEU A 47 3.75 -22.16 0.25
N ILE A 48 3.98 -21.05 -0.45
CA ILE A 48 5.26 -20.73 -1.10
C ILE A 48 6.15 -19.80 -0.27
N ARG A 49 5.81 -19.60 1.02
CA ARG A 49 6.52 -18.73 1.97
C ARG A 49 6.58 -17.26 1.54
N LEU A 50 5.60 -16.79 0.79
CA LEU A 50 5.43 -15.38 0.43
C LEU A 50 4.53 -14.69 1.45
N ASP A 51 5.03 -13.62 2.06
CA ASP A 51 4.25 -12.77 2.97
C ASP A 51 3.60 -11.61 2.22
N VAL A 52 2.33 -11.77 1.87
CA VAL A 52 1.55 -10.74 1.17
C VAL A 52 1.21 -9.51 2.05
N ARG A 53 1.59 -9.56 3.33
CA ARG A 53 1.48 -8.45 4.29
C ARG A 53 2.83 -7.83 4.64
N ALA A 54 3.89 -8.17 3.90
CA ALA A 54 5.25 -7.70 4.16
C ALA A 54 5.35 -6.18 4.28
N SER A 55 4.56 -5.44 3.49
CA SER A 55 4.57 -3.98 3.49
C SER A 55 4.20 -3.34 4.84
N SER A 56 3.43 -4.04 5.69
CA SER A 56 3.15 -3.60 7.07
C SER A 56 4.40 -3.54 7.96
N LYS A 57 5.50 -4.17 7.55
CA LYS A 57 6.76 -4.26 8.32
C LYS A 57 7.79 -3.24 7.85
N HIS A 58 7.61 -2.64 6.68
CA HIS A 58 8.59 -1.76 6.04
C HIS A 58 9.01 -0.59 6.93
N THR A 59 8.07 0.09 7.58
CA THR A 59 8.39 1.21 8.48
C THR A 59 9.33 0.80 9.60
N GLN A 60 9.10 -0.36 10.23
CA GLN A 60 9.97 -0.85 11.29
C GLN A 60 11.33 -1.31 10.72
N GLN A 61 11.32 -2.04 9.60
CA GLN A 61 12.55 -2.49 8.94
C GLN A 61 13.45 -1.32 8.55
N MET A 62 12.89 -0.22 8.03
CA MET A 62 13.66 1.00 7.73
C MET A 62 14.27 1.59 9.01
N ARG A 63 13.50 1.69 10.10
CA ARG A 63 14.04 2.17 11.39
C ARG A 63 15.18 1.28 11.90
N ASP A 64 15.02 -0.04 11.80
CA ASP A 64 16.01 -1.02 12.24
C ASP A 64 17.32 -0.93 11.44
N GLN A 65 17.24 -0.54 10.16
CA GLN A 65 18.41 -0.28 9.30
C GLN A 65 19.03 1.11 9.50
N GLY A 66 18.51 1.92 10.44
CA GLY A 66 19.07 3.23 10.79
C GLY A 66 18.51 4.41 10.01
N PHE A 67 17.46 4.22 9.20
CA PHE A 67 16.79 5.33 8.53
C PHE A 67 16.20 6.31 9.56
N GLN A 68 16.43 7.60 9.34
CA GLN A 68 15.95 8.67 10.19
C GLN A 68 14.69 9.29 9.59
N ASN A 69 13.79 9.80 10.44
CA ASN A 69 12.56 10.47 10.02
C ASN A 69 11.59 9.62 9.18
N VAL A 70 11.57 8.29 9.36
CA VAL A 70 10.62 7.39 8.68
C VAL A 70 9.17 7.79 9.02
N ARG A 71 8.35 8.01 7.99
CA ARG A 71 6.90 8.29 8.09
C ARG A 71 6.13 7.24 7.32
N GLU A 72 4.95 6.89 7.81
CA GLU A 72 4.01 5.98 7.14
C GLU A 72 2.70 6.74 6.92
N ALA A 73 2.16 6.65 5.70
CA ALA A 73 0.82 7.12 5.39
C ALA A 73 0.02 5.97 4.78
N ARG A 74 -1.14 5.66 5.36
CA ARG A 74 -2.07 4.66 4.81
C ARG A 74 -3.21 5.39 4.13
N LEU A 75 -3.21 5.34 2.80
CA LEU A 75 -4.22 6.00 1.97
C LEU A 75 -5.37 5.05 1.67
N LYS A 76 -6.59 5.58 1.69
CA LYS A 76 -7.79 4.86 1.23
C LYS A 76 -7.89 5.01 -0.28
N ALA A 77 -7.32 4.05 -1.00
CA ALA A 77 -7.34 4.00 -2.45
C ALA A 77 -8.41 2.99 -2.91
N PRO A 78 -9.58 3.44 -3.39
CA PRO A 78 -10.57 2.53 -3.96
C PRO A 78 -10.03 1.91 -5.24
N ILE A 79 -10.53 0.72 -5.58
CA ILE A 79 -10.20 0.03 -6.84
C ILE A 79 -11.50 -0.08 -7.65
N GLY A 80 -11.62 0.72 -8.70
CA GLY A 80 -12.80 0.80 -9.56
C GLY A 80 -13.82 1.89 -9.18
N PRO A 81 -14.93 2.01 -9.94
CA PRO A 81 -15.82 3.17 -9.92
C PRO A 81 -16.84 3.19 -8.76
N TRP A 82 -16.76 2.25 -7.81
CA TRP A 82 -17.79 2.03 -6.79
C TRP A 82 -17.79 3.08 -5.67
N ALA A 83 -16.64 3.68 -5.39
CA ALA A 83 -16.51 4.61 -4.27
C ALA A 83 -17.39 5.86 -4.46
N LYS A 84 -17.92 6.38 -3.36
CA LYS A 84 -18.75 7.59 -3.38
C LYS A 84 -17.87 8.84 -3.39
N GLY A 85 -18.25 9.84 -4.18
CA GLY A 85 -17.52 11.10 -4.33
C GLY A 85 -16.76 11.20 -5.65
N LYS A 86 -16.64 12.41 -6.19
CA LYS A 86 -16.02 12.64 -7.52
C LYS A 86 -14.55 12.22 -7.52
N ILE A 87 -13.78 12.67 -6.52
CA ILE A 87 -12.35 12.39 -6.38
C ILE A 87 -12.10 10.88 -6.18
N GLN A 88 -12.89 10.23 -5.33
CA GLN A 88 -12.75 8.80 -5.04
C GLN A 88 -13.04 7.95 -6.29
N LYS A 89 -13.97 8.36 -7.14
CA LYS A 89 -14.22 7.68 -8.42
C LYS A 89 -13.05 7.85 -9.39
N GLU A 90 -12.47 9.05 -9.48
CA GLU A 90 -11.29 9.30 -10.31
C GLU A 90 -10.10 8.44 -9.84
N LEU A 91 -9.80 8.45 -8.55
CA LEU A 91 -8.77 7.58 -7.95
C LEU A 91 -9.07 6.10 -8.17
N GLY A 92 -10.33 5.70 -8.04
CA GLY A 92 -10.77 4.33 -8.28
C GLY A 92 -10.54 3.87 -9.70
N MET A 93 -10.79 4.73 -10.68
CA MET A 93 -10.51 4.42 -12.08
C MET A 93 -9.01 4.37 -12.38
N MET A 94 -8.19 5.21 -11.74
CA MET A 94 -6.72 5.11 -11.84
C MET A 94 -6.22 3.78 -11.29
N GLY A 95 -6.61 3.41 -10.06
CA GLY A 95 -6.21 2.12 -9.49
C GLY A 95 -6.75 0.91 -10.26
N LEU A 96 -7.91 1.05 -10.91
CA LEU A 96 -8.41 0.03 -11.84
C LEU A 96 -7.54 -0.08 -13.09
N SER A 97 -7.17 1.05 -13.71
CA SER A 97 -6.24 1.11 -14.84
C SER A 97 -4.91 0.46 -14.47
N ASP A 98 -4.31 0.82 -13.34
CA ASP A 98 -3.05 0.24 -12.87
C ASP A 98 -3.12 -1.29 -12.67
N LEU A 99 -4.27 -1.79 -12.18
CA LEU A 99 -4.49 -3.23 -11.97
C LEU A 99 -4.74 -3.99 -13.28
N TYR A 100 -5.38 -3.39 -14.26
CA TYR A 100 -5.81 -4.05 -15.50
C TYR A 100 -4.88 -3.82 -16.70
N ASP A 101 -4.24 -2.66 -16.81
CA ASP A 101 -3.44 -2.28 -17.98
C ASP A 101 -2.02 -2.85 -17.96
N HIS A 102 -1.64 -3.54 -16.88
CA HIS A 102 -0.31 -4.14 -16.70
C HIS A 102 -0.34 -5.67 -16.47
N LEU A 103 -1.48 -6.32 -16.74
CA LEU A 103 -1.61 -7.77 -16.94
C LEU A 103 -1.55 -8.12 -18.43
#